data_AF-A0A058ZWH5-F1
#
_entry.id   AF-A0A058ZWH5-F1
#
_cell.length_a   1.000
_cell.length_b   1.000
_cell.length_c   1.000
_cell.angle_alpha   90.00
_cell.angle_beta   90.00
_cell.angle_gamma   90.00
#
_symmetry.space_group_name_H-M   'P 1'
#
loop_
_entity.id
_entity.type
_entity.pdbx_description
1 polymer ?
#
loop_
_entity_poly.entity_id
_entity_poly.type
_entity_poly.pdbx_seq_one_letter_code
_entity_poly.pdbx_strand_id
1 'polypeptide(L)'
;SISGKRSERDPHGENEVEAERTSCSCESIEEDGSRGDGARKKLRLSREQSLVLEETFKEHNTLNPKQKLALAKQLNLSPKQVEVWFQNRRA
;
A
#
# COMPACT_ATOMS: atom_id res chain seq x y z
N SER A 1 27.82 33.23 15.47
CA SER A 1 28.47 33.17 14.13
C SER A 1 28.63 31.73 13.71
N ILE A 2 27.96 31.34 12.62
CA ILE A 2 28.35 30.44 11.51
C ILE A 2 27.05 30.32 10.67
N SER A 3 26.92 30.98 9.52
CA SER A 3 27.42 30.53 8.20
C SER A 3 26.97 29.09 7.92
N GLY A 4 26.19 28.75 6.90
CA GLY A 4 25.68 29.49 5.76
C GLY A 4 25.15 28.50 4.71
N LYS A 5 24.39 29.05 3.75
CA LYS A 5 24.39 28.72 2.30
C LYS A 5 23.91 27.33 1.81
N ARG A 6 22.72 27.37 1.17
CA ARG A 6 22.38 26.91 -0.20
C ARG A 6 23.28 25.86 -0.86
N SER A 7 22.68 24.82 -1.43
CA SER A 7 23.03 24.42 -2.80
C SER A 7 21.85 23.77 -3.51
N GLU A 8 21.28 24.54 -4.42
CA GLU A 8 20.58 24.09 -5.61
C GLU A 8 21.59 23.27 -6.46
N ARG A 9 21.16 22.14 -7.02
CA ARG A 9 21.86 21.44 -8.10
C ARG A 9 20.86 20.56 -8.86
N ASP A 10 20.20 21.16 -9.84
CA ASP A 10 19.76 20.51 -11.08
C ASP A 10 20.94 20.50 -12.09
N PRO A 11 20.80 19.93 -13.31
CA PRO A 11 20.55 18.53 -13.68
C PRO A 11 21.63 18.04 -14.71
N HIS A 12 21.39 16.87 -15.31
CA HIS A 12 21.95 16.38 -16.59
C HIS A 12 23.28 15.60 -16.57
N GLY A 13 23.21 14.37 -17.06
CA GLY A 13 24.31 13.45 -17.33
C GLY A 13 23.76 12.21 -18.05
N GLU A 14 23.75 12.30 -19.37
CA GLU A 14 23.34 11.28 -20.33
C GLU A 14 24.36 10.13 -20.49
N ASN A 15 23.86 8.95 -20.92
CA ASN A 15 24.54 7.84 -21.62
C ASN A 15 25.04 6.60 -20.82
N GLU A 16 24.26 5.50 -20.97
CA GLU A 16 24.64 4.08 -21.28
C GLU A 16 25.75 3.35 -20.48
N VAL A 17 25.40 2.31 -19.70
CA VAL A 17 25.34 0.86 -20.07
C VAL A 17 25.22 -0.02 -18.80
N GLU A 18 24.46 -1.11 -18.94
CA GLU A 18 24.40 -2.35 -18.16
C GLU A 18 25.02 -2.39 -16.74
N ALA A 19 24.13 -2.48 -15.74
CA ALA A 19 24.35 -3.37 -14.62
C ALA A 19 23.11 -4.28 -14.51
N GLU A 20 23.24 -5.47 -15.11
CA GLU A 20 22.40 -6.61 -14.78
C GLU A 20 22.46 -6.85 -13.27
N ARG A 21 21.48 -6.32 -12.55
CA ARG A 21 21.24 -6.64 -11.16
C ARG A 21 19.83 -7.15 -11.06
N THR A 22 19.75 -8.48 -11.16
CA THR A 22 18.75 -9.33 -10.52
C THR A 22 17.35 -8.75 -10.50
N SER A 23 16.53 -9.26 -11.43
CA SER A 23 15.10 -9.43 -11.25
C SER A 23 14.74 -9.53 -9.76
N CYS A 24 14.10 -8.51 -9.23
CA CYS A 24 12.81 -8.81 -8.64
C CYS A 24 11.78 -8.16 -9.56
N SER A 25 11.23 -8.98 -10.45
CA SER A 25 9.78 -9.02 -10.50
C SER A 25 9.29 -8.86 -9.07
N CYS A 26 8.74 -7.70 -8.73
CA CYS A 26 7.74 -7.63 -7.68
C CYS A 26 6.62 -8.52 -8.22
N GLU A 27 6.83 -9.82 -8.07
CA GLU A 27 5.82 -10.85 -8.12
C GLU A 27 4.74 -10.25 -7.24
N SER A 28 3.66 -9.82 -7.88
CA SER A 28 2.41 -9.56 -7.20
C SER A 28 2.19 -10.83 -6.37
N ILE A 29 2.45 -10.74 -5.06
CA ILE A 29 2.17 -11.83 -4.14
C ILE A 29 0.65 -11.87 -4.10
N GLU A 30 0.09 -12.54 -5.10
CA GLU A 30 -1.23 -13.15 -5.10
C GLU A 30 -1.10 -14.45 -4.31
N GLU A 31 -0.76 -14.34 -3.02
CA GLU A 31 -0.68 -15.53 -2.19
C GLU A 31 -1.33 -15.33 -0.82
N ASP A 32 -2.39 -16.12 -0.70
CA ASP A 32 -2.77 -16.90 0.45
C ASP A 32 -3.63 -16.21 1.52
N GLY A 33 -4.83 -16.77 1.64
CA GLY A 33 -5.67 -16.70 2.84
C GLY A 33 -4.99 -17.40 4.01
N SER A 34 -3.85 -16.86 4.45
CA SER A 34 -3.05 -17.45 5.51
C SER A 34 -3.71 -17.23 6.86
N ARG A 35 -4.41 -18.28 7.27
CA ARG A 35 -4.72 -18.65 8.64
C ARG A 35 -3.42 -18.70 9.45
N GLY A 36 -2.98 -17.57 10.00
CA GLY A 36 -1.73 -17.54 10.75
C GLY A 36 -1.50 -16.23 11.49
N ASP A 37 -2.00 -16.16 12.71
CA ASP A 37 -1.44 -15.29 13.75
C ASP A 37 0.07 -15.57 13.89
N GLY A 38 0.92 -14.54 13.89
CA GLY A 38 2.35 -14.73 14.20
C GLY A 38 3.33 -13.67 13.72
N ALA A 39 3.03 -12.90 12.67
CA ALA A 39 3.85 -11.76 12.29
C ALA A 39 2.97 -10.63 11.81
N ARG A 40 2.83 -9.57 12.61
CA ARG A 40 2.16 -8.33 12.21
C ARG A 40 2.98 -7.61 11.13
N LYS A 41 3.07 -8.21 9.94
CA LYS A 41 3.56 -7.53 8.75
C LYS A 41 2.64 -6.33 8.53
N LYS A 42 3.22 -5.12 8.48
CA LYS A 42 2.46 -3.89 8.24
C LYS A 42 1.76 -4.01 6.90
N LEU A 43 0.44 -3.84 6.88
CA LEU A 43 -0.35 -3.81 5.66
C LEU A 43 0.18 -2.68 4.77
N ARG A 44 0.71 -3.03 3.58
CA ARG A 44 1.04 -2.08 2.52
C ARG A 44 -0.03 -2.20 1.45
N LEU A 45 -0.85 -1.17 1.30
CA LEU A 45 -1.84 -1.09 0.25
C LEU A 45 -1.23 -0.44 -0.98
N SER A 46 -1.60 -0.93 -2.16
CA SER A 46 -1.39 -0.23 -3.42
C SER A 46 -2.21 1.07 -3.45
N ARG A 47 -1.81 2.01 -4.30
CA ARG A 47 -2.55 3.26 -4.53
C ARG A 47 -4.00 2.97 -4.91
N GLU A 48 -4.20 2.05 -5.84
CA GLU A 48 -5.54 1.67 -6.31
C GLU A 48 -6.39 1.06 -5.18
N GLN A 49 -5.82 0.15 -4.39
CA GLN A 49 -6.51 -0.45 -3.25
C GLN A 49 -6.93 0.61 -2.21
N SER A 50 -6.05 1.58 -1.93
CA SER A 50 -6.36 2.66 -0.99
C SER A 50 -7.46 3.61 -1.51
N LEU A 51 -7.50 3.86 -2.82
CA LEU A 51 -8.53 4.69 -3.45
C LEU A 51 -9.90 4.05 -3.31
N VAL A 52 -10.04 2.76 -3.65
CA VAL A 52 -11.31 2.04 -3.52
C VAL A 52 -11.81 2.01 -2.07
N LEU A 53 -10.91 1.77 -1.11
CA LEU A 53 -11.24 1.81 0.32
C LEU A 53 -11.70 3.21 0.75
N GLU A 54 -11.06 4.26 0.24
CA GLU A 54 -11.41 5.65 0.57
C GLU A 54 -12.75 6.09 -0.04
N GLU A 55 -13.01 5.75 -1.30
CA GLU A 55 -14.31 6.01 -1.95
C GLU A 55 -15.43 5.29 -1.20
N THR A 56 -15.22 4.01 -0.88
CA THR A 56 -16.22 3.23 -0.13
C THR A 56 -16.43 3.80 1.28
N PHE A 57 -15.39 4.30 1.93
CA PHE A 57 -15.49 4.92 3.26
C PHE A 57 -16.23 6.26 3.22
N LYS A 58 -16.04 7.06 2.16
CA LYS A 58 -16.76 8.34 1.97
C LYS A 58 -18.26 8.12 1.83
N GLU A 59 -18.67 7.07 1.12
CA GLU A 59 -20.09 6.71 0.95
C GLU A 59 -20.66 5.99 2.19
N HIS A 60 -19.86 5.14 2.82
CA HIS A 60 -20.25 4.30 3.94
C HIS A 60 -19.21 4.29 5.06
N ASN A 61 -19.34 5.21 6.01
CA ASN A 61 -18.45 5.29 7.17
C ASN A 61 -18.51 4.02 8.06
N THR A 62 -19.64 3.32 8.04
CA THR A 62 -19.83 2.02 8.70
C THR A 62 -19.68 0.86 7.73
N LEU A 63 -18.69 -0.01 8.00
CA LEU A 63 -18.43 -1.18 7.17
C LEU A 63 -19.34 -2.36 7.55
N ASN A 64 -20.30 -2.71 6.70
CA ASN A 64 -21.16 -3.88 6.91
C ASN A 64 -20.41 -5.20 6.63
N PRO A 65 -20.78 -6.34 7.26
CA PRO A 65 -20.11 -7.62 7.04
C PRO A 65 -20.11 -8.09 5.57
N LYS A 66 -21.23 -7.88 4.86
CA LYS A 66 -21.35 -8.20 3.43
C LYS A 66 -20.41 -7.33 2.58
N GLN A 67 -20.37 -6.02 2.86
CA GLN A 67 -19.49 -5.07 2.15
C GLN A 67 -18.02 -5.37 2.45
N LYS A 68 -17.67 -5.70 3.71
CA LYS A 68 -16.33 -6.14 4.11
C LYS A 68 -15.86 -7.33 3.29
N LEU A 69 -16.69 -8.36 3.16
CA LEU A 69 -16.37 -9.55 2.38
C LEU A 69 -16.24 -9.23 0.89
N ALA A 70 -17.10 -8.36 0.34
CA ALA A 70 -17.03 -7.93 -1.05
C ALA A 70 -15.74 -7.16 -1.35
N LEU A 71 -15.39 -6.16 -0.53
CA LEU A 71 -14.15 -5.38 -0.64
C LEU A 71 -12.91 -6.25 -0.47
N ALA A 72 -12.93 -7.16 0.51
CA ALA A 72 -11.84 -8.11 0.73
C ALA A 72 -11.57 -8.93 -0.53
N LYS A 73 -12.62 -9.47 -1.17
CA LYS A 73 -12.49 -10.20 -2.43
C LYS A 73 -12.03 -9.31 -3.59
N GLN A 74 -12.61 -8.12 -3.73
CA GLN A 74 -12.30 -7.19 -4.83
C GLN A 74 -10.84 -6.70 -4.78
N LEU A 75 -10.32 -6.44 -3.57
CA LEU A 75 -8.97 -5.92 -3.37
C LEU A 75 -7.94 -7.03 -3.11
N ASN A 76 -8.36 -8.29 -3.13
CA ASN A 76 -7.57 -9.46 -2.76
C ASN A 76 -6.94 -9.36 -1.35
N LEU A 77 -7.66 -8.77 -0.41
CA LEU A 77 -7.24 -8.58 0.98
C LEU A 77 -7.99 -9.52 1.93
N SER A 78 -7.45 -9.74 3.13
CA SER A 78 -8.19 -10.42 4.19
C SER A 78 -9.31 -9.51 4.73
N PRO A 79 -10.48 -10.06 5.12
CA PRO A 79 -11.55 -9.28 5.76
C PRO A 79 -11.05 -8.49 6.98
N LYS A 80 -10.09 -9.06 7.72
CA LYS A 80 -9.48 -8.40 8.87
C LYS A 80 -8.65 -7.17 8.48
N GLN A 81 -7.93 -7.21 7.36
CA GLN A 81 -7.14 -6.08 6.85
C GLN A 81 -8.06 -4.92 6.47
N VAL A 82 -9.16 -5.20 5.78
CA VAL A 82 -10.20 -4.20 5.45
C VAL A 82 -10.77 -3.59 6.73
N GLU A 83 -11.13 -4.43 7.71
CA GLU A 83 -11.68 -3.95 8.99
C GLU A 83 -10.70 -3.06 9.76
N VAL A 84 -9.43 -3.46 9.86
CA VAL A 84 -8.38 -2.67 10.51
C VAL A 84 -8.14 -1.36 9.77
N TRP A 85 -8.17 -1.36 8.44
CA TRP A 85 -8.06 -0.13 7.67
C TRP A 85 -9.21 0.84 7.98
N PHE A 86 -10.45 0.36 8.01
CA PHE A 86 -11.62 1.17 8.38
C PHE A 86 -11.54 1.68 9.82
N GLN A 87 -10.98 0.90 10.75
CA GLN A 87 -10.71 1.35 12.13
C GLN A 87 -9.63 2.43 12.19
N ASN A 88 -8.53 2.27 11.47
CA ASN A 88 -7.47 3.28 11.41
C ASN A 88 -7.93 4.57 10.72
N ARG A 89 -8.86 4.48 9.77
CA ARG A 89 -9.34 5.65 9.03
C ARG A 89 -10.17 6.62 9.88
N ARG A 90 -10.87 6.10 10.89
CA ARG A 90 -11.70 6.86 11.86
C ARG A 90 -10.96 7.26 13.14
N ALA A 91 -9.74 6.76 13.34
CA ALA A 91 -8.93 7.04 14.51
C ALA A 91 -8.42 8.49 14.51
#